data_AF-A0A2V9IHU6-F1
#
_entry.id   AF-A0A2V9IHU6-F1
#
_cell.length_a   1.000
_cell.length_b   1.000
_cell.length_c   1.000
_cell.angle_alpha   90.00
_cell.angle_beta   90.00
_cell.angle_gamma   90.00
#
_symmetry.space_group_name_H-M   'P 1'
#
loop_
_entity.id
_entity.type
_entity.pdbx_description
1 polymer ?
#
loop_
_entity_poly.entity_id
_entity_poly.type
_entity_poly.pdbx_seq_one_letter_code
_entity_poly.pdbx_strand_id
1 'polypeptide(L)'
;MVEITLVTREGVLCLIGKAYAKDRSDVYQVMEEISRAGFGPCEGLSIPEPAAYLQALQLLLQEKVEGRPATESFLSNNECERMAAAERCARWLAKFHALAYRVGASVHLGSHLLSIERWYCRLDSLGE
;
A
#
# COMPACT_ATOMS: atom_id res chain seq x y z
N MET A 1 -7.01 -7.78 -11.26
CA MET A 1 -5.96 -8.30 -10.36
C MET A 1 -6.00 -9.81 -10.45
N VAL A 2 -4.85 -10.46 -10.54
CA VAL A 2 -4.74 -11.92 -10.72
C VAL A 2 -3.80 -12.47 -9.65
N GLU A 3 -4.15 -13.59 -9.04
CA GLU A 3 -3.24 -14.33 -8.15
C GLU A 3 -2.38 -15.29 -8.97
N ILE A 4 -1.09 -15.34 -8.66
CA ILE A 4 -0.10 -16.15 -9.38
C ILE A 4 0.70 -16.93 -8.35
N THR A 5 0.69 -18.26 -8.47
CA THR A 5 1.55 -19.15 -7.68
C THR A 5 2.69 -19.63 -8.57
N LEU A 6 3.92 -19.37 -8.15
CA LEU A 6 5.14 -19.80 -8.84
C LEU A 6 5.90 -20.78 -7.97
N VAL A 7 6.27 -21.93 -8.52
CA VAL A 7 7.18 -22.86 -7.87
C VAL A 7 8.58 -22.54 -8.38
N THR A 8 9.45 -22.07 -7.49
CA THR A 8 10.84 -21.74 -7.75
C THR A 8 11.77 -22.78 -7.13
N ARG A 9 13.08 -22.65 -7.35
CA ARG A 9 14.06 -23.52 -6.68
C ARG A 9 14.14 -23.21 -5.18
N GLU A 10 13.85 -21.98 -4.79
CA GLU A 10 13.86 -21.54 -3.39
C GLU A 10 12.54 -21.83 -2.65
N GLY A 11 11.47 -22.17 -3.37
CA GLY A 11 10.17 -22.51 -2.78
C GLY A 11 8.97 -22.00 -3.58
N VAL A 12 7.81 -21.96 -2.95
CA VAL A 12 6.58 -21.43 -3.57
C VAL A 12 6.47 -19.93 -3.30
N LEU A 13 6.30 -19.14 -4.36
CA LEU A 13 6.01 -17.71 -4.30
C LEU A 13 4.54 -17.47 -4.64
N CYS A 14 3.83 -16.80 -3.74
CA CYS A 14 2.46 -16.32 -3.97
C CYS A 14 2.52 -14.83 -4.32
N LEU A 15 2.10 -14.50 -5.53
CA LEU A 15 2.17 -13.15 -6.08
C LEU A 15 0.80 -12.64 -6.50
N ILE A 16 0.68 -11.32 -6.55
CA ILE A 16 -0.41 -10.58 -7.14
C ILE A 16 0.08 -9.87 -8.39
N GLY A 17 -0.61 -10.10 -9.51
CA GLY A 17 -0.48 -9.36 -10.76
C GLY A 17 -1.45 -8.18 -10.84
N LYS A 18 -0.92 -6.98 -11.03
CA LYS A 18 -1.66 -5.74 -11.28
C LYS A 18 -1.38 -5.23 -12.70
N ALA A 19 -2.33 -5.44 -13.60
CA ALA A 19 -2.25 -4.95 -14.98
C ALA A 19 -2.72 -3.49 -15.05
N TYR A 20 -1.99 -2.67 -15.80
CA TYR A 20 -2.29 -1.25 -16.02
C TYR A 20 -2.67 -1.01 -17.47
N ALA A 21 -3.48 0.04 -17.71
CA ALA A 21 -3.86 0.47 -19.06
C ALA A 21 -2.74 1.26 -19.79
N LYS A 22 -1.70 1.66 -19.06
CA LYS A 22 -0.55 2.41 -19.56
C LYS A 22 0.71 1.93 -18.84
N ASP A 23 1.88 2.27 -19.38
CA ASP A 23 3.13 1.94 -18.70
C ASP A 23 3.20 2.61 -17.33
N ARG A 24 3.42 1.80 -16.29
CA ARG A 24 3.58 2.20 -14.89
C ARG A 24 4.86 1.63 -14.26
N SER A 25 5.93 1.57 -15.04
CA SER A 25 7.27 1.22 -14.55
C SER A 25 7.73 2.15 -13.41
N ASP A 26 7.24 3.40 -13.39
CA ASP A 26 7.40 4.36 -12.29
C ASP A 26 6.93 3.80 -10.93
N VAL A 27 5.81 3.08 -10.91
CA VAL A 27 5.26 2.52 -9.67
C VAL A 27 6.18 1.45 -9.10
N TYR A 28 6.75 0.59 -9.96
CA TYR A 28 7.70 -0.43 -9.55
C TYR A 28 8.94 0.21 -8.91
N GLN A 29 9.53 1.21 -9.58
CA GLN A 29 10.70 1.94 -9.08
C GLN A 29 10.43 2.62 -7.72
N VAL A 30 9.28 3.28 -7.60
CA VAL A 30 8.88 3.92 -6.33
C VAL A 30 8.70 2.89 -5.22
N MET A 31 8.13 1.71 -5.51
CA MET A 31 8.05 0.64 -4.51
C MET A 31 9.43 0.14 -4.08
N GLU A 32 10.38 -0.04 -5.00
CA GLU A 32 11.75 -0.43 -4.66
C GLU A 32 12.44 0.64 -3.77
N GLU A 33 12.21 1.92 -4.05
CA GLU A 33 12.71 3.02 -3.23
C GLU A 33 12.09 3.04 -1.84
N ILE A 34 10.76 2.90 -1.73
CA ILE A 34 10.04 2.86 -0.45
C ILE A 34 10.51 1.67 0.38
N SER A 35 10.65 0.49 -0.22
CA SER A 35 11.15 -0.71 0.44
C SER A 35 12.54 -0.45 1.05
N ARG A 36 13.48 0.06 0.25
CA ARG A 36 14.85 0.41 0.69
C ARG A 36 14.88 1.54 1.72
N ALA A 37 13.90 2.44 1.72
CA ALA A 37 13.80 3.55 2.66
C ALA A 37 13.29 3.15 4.06
N GLY A 38 13.02 1.86 4.29
CA GLY A 38 12.60 1.34 5.60
C GLY A 38 11.19 0.76 5.60
N PHE A 39 10.66 0.30 4.46
CA PHE A 39 9.41 -0.45 4.37
C PHE A 39 9.62 -1.87 3.81
N GLY A 40 10.85 -2.37 3.92
CA GLY A 40 11.19 -3.73 3.49
C GLY A 40 10.47 -4.82 4.29
N PRO A 41 10.61 -6.10 3.88
CA PRO A 41 9.86 -7.22 4.44
C PRO A 41 10.13 -7.51 5.91
N CYS A 42 11.31 -7.14 6.41
CA CYS A 42 11.67 -7.34 7.81
C CYS A 42 11.10 -6.26 8.75
N GLU A 43 10.40 -5.26 8.22
CA GLU A 43 9.85 -4.14 8.97
C GLU A 43 8.42 -4.44 9.45
N GLY A 44 8.10 -4.09 10.70
CA GLY A 44 6.74 -4.25 11.23
C GLY A 44 5.68 -3.36 10.54
N LEU A 45 6.14 -2.35 9.79
CA LEU A 45 5.32 -1.50 8.92
C LEU A 45 6.01 -1.50 7.54
N SER A 46 5.50 -2.32 6.62
CA SER A 46 6.11 -2.63 5.32
C SER A 46 5.16 -2.29 4.16
N ILE A 47 5.67 -2.46 2.94
CA ILE A 47 4.86 -2.58 1.72
C ILE A 47 5.01 -4.00 1.14
N PRO A 48 4.08 -4.48 0.30
CA PRO A 48 4.29 -5.72 -0.45
C PRO A 48 5.56 -5.63 -1.29
N GLU A 49 6.37 -6.68 -1.29
CA GLU A 49 7.60 -6.68 -2.09
C GLU A 49 7.28 -6.57 -3.60
N PRO A 50 7.91 -5.63 -4.34
CA PRO A 50 7.78 -5.55 -5.79
C PRO A 50 8.67 -6.60 -6.47
N ALA A 51 8.09 -7.72 -6.90
CA ALA A 51 8.86 -8.82 -7.50
C ALA A 51 9.38 -8.50 -8.90
N ALA A 52 8.55 -7.90 -9.77
CA ALA A 52 8.95 -7.52 -11.12
C ALA A 52 7.93 -6.59 -11.79
N TYR A 53 8.36 -5.90 -12.86
CA TYR A 53 7.47 -5.22 -13.80
C TYR A 53 7.68 -5.73 -15.23
N LEU A 54 6.65 -6.36 -15.80
CA LEU A 54 6.68 -6.92 -17.15
C LEU A 54 6.08 -5.91 -18.13
N GLN A 55 6.93 -5.08 -18.74
CA GLN A 55 6.52 -3.97 -19.60
C GLN A 55 5.62 -4.40 -20.77
N ALA A 56 5.93 -5.54 -21.41
CA ALA A 56 5.14 -6.07 -22.53
C ALA A 56 3.68 -6.38 -22.16
N LEU A 57 3.40 -6.59 -20.86
CA LEU A 57 2.08 -6.88 -20.32
C LEU A 57 1.52 -5.72 -19.48
N GLN A 58 2.27 -4.62 -19.33
CA GLN A 58 1.98 -3.54 -18.39
C GLN A 58 1.60 -4.07 -16.99
N LEU A 59 2.35 -5.08 -16.53
CA LEU A 59 1.99 -5.91 -15.38
C LEU A 59 3.02 -5.75 -14.26
N LEU A 60 2.58 -5.26 -13.11
CA LEU A 60 3.35 -5.29 -11.87
C LEU A 60 3.06 -6.61 -11.13
N LEU A 61 4.12 -7.35 -10.82
CA LEU A 61 4.09 -8.49 -9.92
C LEU A 61 4.59 -8.05 -8.55
N GLN A 62 3.81 -8.33 -7.52
CA GLN A 62 4.16 -8.04 -6.13
C GLN A 62 3.77 -9.21 -5.23
N GLU A 63 4.37 -9.29 -4.05
CA GLU A 63 3.99 -10.25 -3.02
C GLU A 63 2.47 -10.24 -2.76
N LYS A 64 1.90 -11.44 -2.56
CA LYS A 64 0.60 -11.60 -1.92
C LYS A 64 0.78 -11.56 -0.41
N VAL A 65 0.44 -10.42 0.19
CA VAL A 65 0.45 -10.26 1.65
C VAL A 65 -0.75 -10.99 2.23
N GLU A 66 -0.48 -11.97 3.09
CA GLU A 66 -1.49 -12.71 3.81
C GLU A 66 -2.07 -11.89 4.97
N GLY A 67 -3.29 -12.23 5.38
CA GLY A 67 -3.96 -11.62 6.52
C GLY A 67 -5.21 -10.84 6.17
N ARG A 68 -5.79 -10.19 7.18
CA ARG A 68 -7.08 -9.51 7.06
C ARG A 68 -6.91 -8.13 6.41
N PRO A 69 -7.66 -7.81 5.34
CA PRO A 69 -7.70 -6.46 4.80
C PRO A 69 -8.15 -5.44 5.86
N ALA A 70 -7.46 -4.29 5.93
CA ALA A 70 -7.81 -3.23 6.89
C ALA A 70 -9.26 -2.76 6.73
N THR A 71 -9.80 -2.76 5.51
CA THR A 71 -11.20 -2.43 5.21
C THR A 71 -12.18 -3.31 5.98
N GLU A 72 -11.90 -4.60 6.14
CA GLU A 72 -12.77 -5.49 6.91
C GLU A 72 -12.72 -5.17 8.41
N SER A 73 -11.54 -4.80 8.93
CA SER A 73 -11.42 -4.36 10.32
C SER A 73 -12.14 -3.03 10.55
N PHE A 74 -12.10 -2.10 9.59
CA PHE A 74 -12.85 -0.83 9.67
C PHE A 74 -14.37 -1.02 9.59
N LEU A 75 -14.84 -2.02 8.84
CA LEU A 75 -16.26 -2.35 8.71
C LEU A 75 -16.75 -3.30 9.81
N SER A 76 -15.90 -3.67 10.77
CA SER A 76 -16.30 -4.57 11.84
C SER A 76 -17.19 -3.86 12.87
N ASN A 77 -18.12 -4.61 13.47
CA ASN A 77 -18.96 -4.09 14.55
C ASN A 77 -18.21 -3.92 15.88
N ASN A 78 -16.93 -4.31 15.95
CA ASN A 78 -16.11 -4.20 17.15
C ASN A 78 -15.32 -2.88 17.15
N GLU A 79 -15.66 -1.98 18.07
CA GLU A 79 -15.02 -0.68 18.21
C GLU A 79 -13.51 -0.78 18.49
N CYS A 80 -13.10 -1.67 19.39
CA CYS A 80 -11.69 -1.87 19.71
C CYS A 80 -10.90 -2.34 18.48
N GLU A 81 -11.52 -3.17 17.63
CA GLU A 81 -10.88 -3.60 16.39
C GLU A 81 -10.70 -2.45 15.39
N ARG A 82 -11.76 -1.65 15.18
CA ARG A 82 -11.70 -0.46 14.32
C ARG A 82 -10.61 0.51 14.81
N MET A 83 -10.55 0.74 16.12
CA MET A 83 -9.55 1.62 16.74
C MET A 83 -8.13 1.09 16.53
N ALA A 84 -7.89 -0.20 16.76
CA ALA A 84 -6.58 -0.82 16.55
C ALA A 84 -6.15 -0.81 15.07
N ALA A 85 -7.09 -0.99 14.14
CA ALA A 85 -6.82 -0.84 12.71
C ALA A 85 -6.45 0.61 12.35
N ALA A 86 -7.22 1.58 12.85
CA ALA A 86 -6.95 3.01 12.66
C ALA A 86 -5.55 3.39 13.17
N GLU A 87 -5.19 2.96 14.37
CA GLU A 87 -3.90 3.27 14.97
C GLU A 87 -2.74 2.68 14.15
N ARG A 88 -2.83 1.42 13.72
CA ARG A 88 -1.79 0.79 12.88
C ARG A 88 -1.63 1.51 11.54
N CYS A 89 -2.73 1.85 10.88
CA CYS A 89 -2.71 2.62 9.63
C CYS A 89 -2.12 4.03 9.84
N ALA A 90 -2.48 4.70 10.93
CA ALA A 90 -1.94 6.03 11.27
C ALA A 90 -0.43 5.99 11.52
N ARG A 91 0.06 4.97 12.25
CA ARG A 91 1.50 4.76 12.46
C ARG A 91 2.23 4.48 11.15
N TRP A 92 1.65 3.66 10.27
CA TRP A 92 2.19 3.40 8.93
C TRP A 92 2.31 4.70 8.11
N LEU A 93 1.22 5.48 8.03
CA LEU A 93 1.19 6.75 7.30
C LEU A 93 2.16 7.79 7.88
N ALA A 94 2.26 7.88 9.20
CA ALA A 94 3.20 8.78 9.87
C ALA A 94 4.66 8.42 9.51
N LYS A 95 5.01 7.13 9.55
CA LYS A 95 6.33 6.64 9.10
C LYS A 95 6.56 6.99 7.62
N PHE A 96 5.55 6.79 6.79
CA PHE A 96 5.63 7.03 5.35
C PHE A 96 5.89 8.51 5.05
N HIS A 97 5.12 9.42 5.67
CA HIS A 97 5.29 10.86 5.49
C HIS A 97 6.62 11.39 6.03
N ALA A 98 7.11 10.84 7.16
CA ALA A 98 8.43 11.20 7.69
C ALA A 98 9.56 10.81 6.72
N LEU A 99 9.40 9.71 5.99
CA LEU A 99 10.39 9.23 5.01
C LEU A 99 10.21 9.83 3.62
N ALA A 100 8.98 10.21 3.22
CA ALA A 100 8.69 10.88 1.95
C ALA A 100 9.46 12.21 1.80
N TYR A 101 9.77 12.87 2.93
CA TYR A 101 10.69 14.02 2.95
C TYR A 101 12.07 13.72 2.35
N ARG A 102 12.55 12.47 2.43
CA ARG A 102 13.86 12.02 1.94
C ARG A 102 13.85 11.54 0.48
N VAL A 103 12.69 11.17 -0.06
CA VAL A 103 12.54 10.59 -1.41
C VAL A 103 12.22 11.68 -2.47
N GLY A 104 12.05 12.95 -2.07
CA GLY A 104 12.22 14.08 -2.99
C GLY A 104 10.96 14.84 -3.41
N ALA A 105 9.83 14.68 -2.71
CA ALA A 105 8.69 15.58 -2.90
C ALA A 105 8.21 16.13 -1.54
N SER A 106 8.46 17.41 -1.29
CA SER A 106 7.81 18.13 -0.21
C SER A 106 6.32 18.25 -0.53
N VAL A 107 5.51 17.29 -0.09
CA VAL A 107 4.05 17.45 -0.10
C VAL A 107 3.73 18.54 0.92
N HIS A 108 3.19 19.67 0.46
CA HIS A 108 2.76 20.74 1.34
C HIS A 108 1.63 20.22 2.24
N LEU A 109 1.90 20.02 3.52
CA LEU A 109 0.99 19.45 4.53
C LEU A 109 -0.43 20.03 4.48
N GLY A 110 -0.58 21.34 4.24
CA GLY A 110 -1.88 21.99 4.12
C GLY A 110 -2.73 21.47 2.96
N SER A 111 -2.12 21.16 1.82
CA SER A 111 -2.84 20.60 0.67
C SER A 111 -3.32 19.16 0.93
N HIS A 112 -2.56 18.40 1.73
CA HIS A 112 -2.92 17.03 2.08
C HIS A 112 -4.03 16.99 3.14
N LEU A 113 -3.99 17.86 4.14
CA LEU A 113 -5.08 17.97 5.13
C LEU A 113 -6.42 18.35 4.49
N LEU A 114 -6.43 19.31 3.56
CA LEU A 114 -7.62 19.66 2.78
C LEU A 114 -8.14 18.50 1.91
N SER A 115 -7.27 17.58 1.49
CA SER A 115 -7.71 16.38 0.77
C SER A 115 -8.35 15.34 1.68
N ILE A 116 -7.88 15.25 2.94
CA ILE A 116 -8.40 14.34 3.95
C ILE A 116 -9.76 14.84 4.46
N GLU A 117 -9.91 16.14 4.74
CA GLU A 117 -11.20 16.74 5.12
C GLU A 117 -12.25 16.52 4.02
N ARG A 118 -11.89 16.73 2.76
CA ARG A 118 -12.79 16.45 1.62
C ARG A 118 -13.14 14.97 1.47
N TRP A 119 -12.27 14.07 1.89
CA TRP A 119 -12.58 12.64 1.94
C TRP A 119 -13.54 12.31 3.08
N TYR A 120 -13.32 12.91 4.26
CA TYR A 120 -14.18 12.74 5.42
C TYR A 120 -15.61 13.24 5.14
N CYS A 121 -15.75 14.45 4.59
CA CYS A 121 -17.06 14.99 4.21
C CYS A 121 -17.79 14.12 3.16
N ARG A 122 -17.05 13.46 2.26
CA ARG A 122 -17.65 12.56 1.26
C ARG A 122 -18.17 11.26 1.87
N LEU A 123 -17.46 10.72 2.86
CA LEU A 123 -17.93 9.53 3.58
C LEU A 123 -19.17 9.84 4.43
N ASP A 124 -19.22 11.03 5.02
CA ASP A 124 -20.40 11.50 5.78
C ASP A 124 -21.62 11.64 4.86
N SER A 125 -21.45 12.20 3.66
CA SER A 125 -22.52 12.33 2.66
C SER A 125 -22.98 11.02 1.99
N LEU A 126 -22.28 9.91 2.21
CA LEU A 126 -22.64 8.57 1.70
C LEU A 126 -23.36 7.71 2.76
N GLY A 127 -23.54 8.25 3.97
CA GLY A 127 -24.25 7.61 5.09
C GLY A 127 -25.72 8.02 5.25
N GLU A 128 -26.26 8.83 4.32
CA GLU A 128 -27.69 9.20 4.23
C GLU A 128 -28.42 8.46 3.09
#